data_AF-A0A3C0WT67-F1
#
_entry.id   AF-A0A3C0WT67-F1
#
_cell.length_a   1.000
_cell.length_b   1.000
_cell.length_c   1.000
_cell.angle_alpha   90.00
_cell.angle_beta   90.00
_cell.angle_gamma   90.00
#
_symmetry.space_group_name_H-M   'P 1'
#
loop_
_entity.id
_entity.type
_entity.pdbx_description
1 polymer ?
#
loop_
_entity_poly.entity_id
_entity_poly.type
_entity_poly.pdbx_seq_one_letter_code
_entity_poly.pdbx_strand_id
1 'polypeptide(L)'
;MILAAAACGENPKAEPPPELRLAWQAVGYHALPEAGGLLDQPAGLMSRMIQLHNVWFAFKCYKQRNKKKNKEWMDAHPDLYASILSVRKLREPNA
;
A
#
# COMPACT_ATOMS: atom_id res chain seq x y z
N MET A 1 -6.27 8.19 -4.52
CA MET A 1 -6.08 7.27 -3.38
C MET A 1 -4.77 6.47 -3.47
N ILE A 2 -4.53 5.72 -4.55
CA ILE A 2 -3.29 4.91 -4.70
C ILE A 2 -2.00 5.76 -4.58
N LEU A 3 -1.98 6.94 -5.22
CA LEU A 3 -0.83 7.87 -5.12
C LEU A 3 -0.61 8.40 -3.70
N ALA A 4 -1.68 8.60 -2.92
CA ALA A 4 -1.60 9.06 -1.54
C ALA A 4 -1.06 7.97 -0.61
N ALA A 5 -1.49 6.71 -0.81
CA ALA A 5 -0.92 5.57 -0.09
C ALA A 5 0.58 5.39 -0.38
N ALA A 6 0.99 5.57 -1.64
CA ALA A 6 2.40 5.56 -2.02
C ALA A 6 3.18 6.71 -1.37
N ALA A 7 2.65 7.93 -1.37
CA ALA A 7 3.27 9.07 -0.72
C ALA A 7 3.44 8.86 0.80
N CYS A 8 2.46 8.23 1.45
CA CYS A 8 2.54 7.84 2.86
C CYS A 8 3.62 6.76 3.13
N GLY A 9 3.84 5.83 2.19
CA GLY A 9 4.94 4.87 2.26
C GLY A 9 6.32 5.52 2.11
N GLU A 10 6.41 6.60 1.32
CA GLU A 10 7.66 7.35 1.10
C GLU A 10 7.98 8.34 2.22
N ASN A 11 6.95 8.97 2.79
CA ASN A 11 7.03 9.97 3.84
C ASN A 11 5.99 9.69 4.94
N PRO A 12 6.43 9.35 6.17
CA PRO A 12 5.54 9.11 7.31
C PRO A 12 4.66 10.30 7.71
N LYS A 13 5.00 11.53 7.26
CA LYS A 13 4.22 12.74 7.53
C LYS A 13 3.11 13.00 6.52
N ALA A 14 3.05 12.24 5.42
CA ALA A 14 2.00 12.41 4.43
C ALA A 14 0.68 11.83 4.96
N GLU A 15 -0.43 12.53 4.67
CA GLU A 15 -1.75 12.13 5.14
C GLU A 15 -2.17 10.78 4.54
N PRO A 16 -2.45 9.77 5.37
CA PRO A 16 -2.90 8.46 4.87
C PRO A 16 -4.35 8.55 4.38
N PRO A 17 -4.68 7.95 3.24
CA PRO A 17 -6.07 7.88 2.80
C PRO A 17 -6.95 7.12 3.83
N PRO A 18 -8.25 7.46 3.96
CA PRO A 18 -9.13 6.89 4.99
C PRO A 18 -9.15 5.36 5.00
N GLU A 19 -9.22 4.72 3.83
CA GLU A 19 -9.24 3.27 3.69
C GLU A 19 -7.90 2.62 4.06
N LEU A 20 -6.78 3.34 3.92
CA LEU A 20 -5.48 2.84 4.41
C LEU A 20 -5.43 2.87 5.94
N ARG A 21 -5.98 3.90 6.57
CA ARG A 21 -6.12 3.93 8.04
C ARG A 21 -6.97 2.78 8.54
N LEU A 22 -8.11 2.54 7.89
CA LEU A 22 -8.97 1.40 8.19
C LEU A 22 -8.20 0.08 8.02
N ALA A 23 -7.40 -0.05 6.95
CA ALA A 23 -6.57 -1.24 6.75
C ALA A 23 -5.58 -1.45 7.89
N TRP A 24 -4.91 -0.40 8.38
CA TRP A 24 -4.01 -0.53 9.53
C TRP A 24 -4.73 -0.89 10.82
N GLN A 25 -5.91 -0.31 11.07
CA GLN A 25 -6.72 -0.67 12.24
C GLN A 25 -7.17 -2.12 12.16
N ALA A 26 -7.67 -2.57 11.02
CA ALA A 26 -8.11 -3.94 10.80
C ALA A 26 -6.95 -4.94 11.02
N VAL A 27 -5.76 -4.65 10.47
CA VAL A 27 -4.56 -5.48 10.67
C VAL A 27 -4.07 -5.44 12.11
N GLY A 28 -4.03 -4.26 12.73
CA GLY A 28 -3.51 -4.07 14.08
C GLY A 28 -4.40 -4.66 15.18
N TYR A 29 -5.72 -4.62 15.00
CA TYR A 29 -6.69 -5.17 15.96
C TYR A 29 -7.18 -6.57 15.60
N HIS A 30 -6.72 -7.14 14.47
CA HIS A 30 -7.23 -8.41 13.94
C HIS A 30 -8.76 -8.43 13.82
N ALA A 31 -9.34 -7.31 13.37
CA ALA A 31 -10.78 -7.09 13.30
C ALA A 31 -11.21 -6.61 11.90
N LEU A 32 -12.49 -6.81 11.58
CA LEU A 32 -13.09 -6.22 10.37
C LEU A 32 -13.32 -4.71 10.56
N PRO A 33 -13.32 -3.92 9.47
CA PRO A 33 -13.52 -2.48 9.57
C PRO A 33 -14.92 -2.10 10.06
N GLU A 34 -15.95 -2.86 9.67
CA GLU A 34 -17.32 -2.67 10.14
C GLU A 34 -17.79 -3.87 10.96
N ALA A 35 -18.72 -3.62 11.88
CA ALA A 35 -19.33 -4.67 12.70
C ALA A 35 -20.12 -5.65 11.82
N GLY A 36 -20.01 -6.95 12.13
CA GLY A 36 -20.64 -8.03 11.38
C GLY A 36 -19.63 -9.04 10.84
N GLY A 37 -20.07 -9.85 9.89
CA GLY A 37 -19.24 -10.81 9.18
C GLY A 37 -18.54 -10.22 7.95
N LEU A 38 -17.77 -11.07 7.26
CA LEU A 38 -17.04 -10.70 6.05
C LEU A 38 -17.96 -10.22 4.91
N LEU A 39 -19.16 -10.81 4.80
CA LEU A 39 -20.13 -10.46 3.76
C LEU A 39 -20.95 -9.20 4.07
N ASP A 40 -20.93 -8.75 5.33
CA ASP A 40 -21.57 -7.51 5.76
C ASP A 40 -20.69 -6.29 5.48
N GLN A 41 -19.44 -6.52 5.07
CA GLN A 41 -18.51 -5.46 4.76
C GLN A 41 -18.93 -4.72 3.49
N PRO A 42 -18.79 -3.37 3.45
CA PRO A 42 -19.17 -2.60 2.28
C PRO A 42 -18.50 -3.13 1.00
N ALA A 43 -19.27 -3.23 -0.08
CA ALA A 43 -18.82 -3.82 -1.32
C ALA A 43 -17.52 -3.17 -1.83
N GLY A 44 -16.51 -4.01 -2.05
CA GLY A 44 -15.18 -3.60 -2.53
C GLY A 44 -14.32 -2.86 -1.50
N LEU A 45 -14.78 -2.62 -0.27
CA LEU A 45 -13.98 -1.96 0.77
C LEU A 45 -12.74 -2.79 1.11
N MET A 46 -12.93 -4.09 1.36
CA MET A 46 -11.81 -5.01 1.65
C MET A 46 -10.79 -5.01 0.51
N SER A 47 -11.25 -5.08 -0.75
CA SER A 47 -10.37 -5.02 -1.92
C SER A 47 -9.59 -3.70 -2.00
N ARG A 48 -10.23 -2.55 -1.73
CA ARG A 48 -9.57 -1.24 -1.69
C ARG A 48 -8.54 -1.16 -0.55
N MET A 49 -8.89 -1.63 0.64
CA MET A 49 -7.98 -1.69 1.79
C MET A 49 -6.74 -2.51 1.48
N ILE A 50 -6.91 -3.71 0.90
CA ILE A 50 -5.82 -4.59 0.49
C ILE A 50 -4.91 -3.88 -0.53
N GLN A 51 -5.49 -3.29 -1.57
CA GLN A 51 -4.72 -2.57 -2.60
C GLN A 51 -3.91 -1.41 -2.02
N LEU A 52 -4.51 -0.59 -1.17
CA LEU A 52 -3.85 0.55 -0.56
C LEU A 52 -2.76 0.12 0.43
N HIS A 53 -3.03 -0.91 1.23
CA HIS A 53 -2.06 -1.47 2.15
C HIS A 53 -0.84 -2.03 1.41
N ASN A 54 -1.05 -2.78 0.33
CA ASN A 54 0.04 -3.34 -0.47
C ASN A 54 0.90 -2.24 -1.11
N VAL A 55 0.29 -1.19 -1.63
CA VAL A 55 1.03 -0.04 -2.18
C VAL A 55 1.83 0.66 -1.10
N TRP A 56 1.22 0.99 0.04
CA TRP A 56 1.93 1.62 1.15
C TRP A 56 3.11 0.76 1.62
N PHE A 57 2.88 -0.54 1.80
CA PHE A 57 3.90 -1.48 2.25
C PHE A 57 5.06 -1.58 1.27
N ALA A 58 4.78 -1.70 -0.03
CA ALA A 58 5.80 -1.75 -1.06
C ALA A 58 6.69 -0.48 -1.05
N PHE A 59 6.09 0.71 -0.97
CA PHE A 59 6.86 1.96 -0.92
C PHE A 59 7.63 2.13 0.39
N LYS A 60 7.06 1.71 1.52
CA LYS A 60 7.74 1.71 2.83
C LYS A 60 8.96 0.80 2.84
N CYS A 61 8.81 -0.45 2.39
CA CYS A 61 9.90 -1.41 2.27
C CYS A 61 10.98 -0.92 1.30
N TYR A 62 10.56 -0.37 0.16
CA TYR A 62 11.50 0.21 -0.80
C TYR A 62 12.26 1.39 -0.21
N LYS A 63 11.63 2.24 0.59
CA LYS A 63 12.32 3.36 1.25
C LYS A 63 13.35 2.88 2.27
N GLN A 64 13.06 1.81 3.00
CA GLN A 64 13.91 1.24 4.04
C GLN A 64 15.02 0.34 3.52
N ARG A 65 14.98 -0.06 2.25
CA ARG A 65 15.97 -0.97 1.65
C ARG A 65 17.39 -0.42 1.70
N ASN A 66 18.36 -1.33 1.66
CA ASN A 66 19.76 -0.97 1.48
C ASN A 66 20.03 -0.52 0.03
N LYS A 67 20.27 0.78 -0.17
CA LYS A 67 20.53 1.38 -1.50
C LYS A 67 21.70 0.75 -2.24
N LYS A 68 22.73 0.26 -1.53
CA LYS A 68 23.90 -0.39 -2.14
C LYS A 68 23.57 -1.77 -2.74
N LYS A 69 22.52 -2.41 -2.24
CA LYS A 69 22.03 -3.75 -2.66
C LYS A 69 20.69 -3.65 -3.37
N ASN A 70 20.47 -2.58 -4.14
CA ASN A 70 19.19 -2.33 -4.79
C ASN A 70 18.78 -3.47 -5.73
N LYS A 71 19.74 -4.01 -6.51
CA LYS A 71 19.47 -5.09 -7.46
C LYS A 71 19.02 -6.37 -6.74
N GLU A 72 19.77 -6.79 -5.72
CA GLU A 72 19.41 -7.93 -4.86
C GLU A 72 18.02 -7.77 -4.24
N TRP A 73 17.65 -6.56 -3.80
CA TRP A 73 16.33 -6.30 -3.23
C TRP A 73 15.20 -6.47 -4.27
N MET A 74 15.42 -6.01 -5.51
CA MET A 74 14.44 -6.17 -6.59
C MET A 74 14.26 -7.64 -6.95
N ASP A 75 15.35 -8.41 -6.99
CA ASP A 75 15.32 -9.84 -7.29
C ASP A 75 14.65 -10.64 -6.17
N ALA A 76 14.82 -10.22 -4.90
CA ALA A 76 14.20 -10.85 -3.74
C ALA A 76 12.71 -10.50 -3.53
N HIS A 77 12.26 -9.34 -4.03
CA HIS A 77 10.89 -8.84 -3.84
C HIS A 77 10.25 -8.38 -5.17
N PRO A 78 10.07 -9.29 -6.14
CA PRO A 78 9.58 -8.95 -7.47
C PRO A 78 8.13 -8.43 -7.45
N ASP A 79 7.31 -8.92 -6.53
CA ASP A 79 5.91 -8.51 -6.32
C ASP A 79 5.78 -7.07 -5.80
N LEU A 80 6.59 -6.70 -4.80
CA LEU A 80 6.65 -5.34 -4.28
C LEU A 80 7.22 -4.39 -5.33
N TYR A 81 8.23 -4.83 -6.07
CA TYR A 81 8.82 -4.02 -7.13
C TYR A 81 7.85 -3.79 -8.30
N ALA A 82 7.09 -4.80 -8.71
CA ALA A 82 6.04 -4.65 -9.71
C ALA A 82 4.99 -3.61 -9.28
N SER A 83 4.55 -3.65 -8.01
CA SER A 83 3.61 -2.67 -7.45
C SER A 83 4.16 -1.24 -7.52
N ILE A 84 5.45 -1.05 -7.20
CA ILE A 84 6.12 0.26 -7.30
C ILE A 84 6.18 0.74 -8.74
N LEU A 85 6.53 -0.14 -9.69
CA LEU A 85 6.58 0.21 -11.11
C LEU A 85 5.20 0.62 -11.63
N SER A 86 4.14 -0.12 -11.29
CA SER A 86 2.76 0.24 -11.66
C SER A 86 2.38 1.63 -11.15
N VAL A 87 2.70 1.95 -9.89
CA VAL A 87 2.39 3.27 -9.32
C VAL A 87 3.25 4.37 -9.94
N ARG A 88 4.51 4.11 -10.26
CA ARG A 88 5.38 5.07 -10.97
C ARG A 88 4.84 5.38 -12.37
N LYS A 89 4.40 4.35 -13.09
CA LYS A 89 3.76 4.50 -14.40
C LYS A 89 2.49 5.35 -14.34
N LEU A 90 1.74 5.27 -13.23
CA LEU A 90 0.58 6.12 -12.96
C LEU A 90 0.94 7.57 -12.57
N ARG A 91 2.19 7.83 -12.14
CA ARG A 91 2.68 9.18 -11.82
C ARG A 91 3.23 9.90 -13.04
N GLU A 92 3.70 9.16 -14.05
CA GLU A 92 4.02 9.73 -15.34
C GLU A 92 2.69 10.21 -15.95
N PRO A 93 2.51 11.54 -16.15
CA PRO A 93 1.32 12.02 -16.82
C PRO A 93 1.28 11.33 -18.19
N ASN A 94 0.13 10.79 -18.57
CA ASN A 94 -0.08 10.24 -19.91
C ASN A 94 0.53 11.23 -20.93
N ALA A 95 1.61 10.82 -21.60
CA ALA A 95 2.17 11.56 -22.72
C ALA A 95 1.14 11.63 -23.85
#